data_AF-A0A2K6LTX0-F1
#
_entry.id   AF-A0A2K6LTX0-F1
#
_cell.length_a   1.000
_cell.length_b   1.000
_cell.length_c   1.000
_cell.angle_alpha   90.00
_cell.angle_beta   90.00
_cell.angle_gamma   90.00
#
_symmetry.space_group_name_H-M   'P 1'
#
loop_
_entity.id
_entity.type
_entity.pdbx_description
1 polymer ?
#
loop_
_entity_poly.entity_id
_entity_poly.type
_entity_poly.pdbx_seq_one_letter_code
_entity_poly.pdbx_strand_id
1 'polypeptide(L)'
;MPDPAAHLPFFYGSISRSEAEEHLKLAGMADGLFLLRQCLRSLGGYVLSLVHDVRFHHFPIERQLNGTYAIAGGKAHCGPAELCEFYSRDPDGLPCNLRKPCNRPSGLEPQPGVFDCLRDAMVRDYVRQTWKLEGEALEQAIISQAPQVEKLIATTAHERMPWYHSSLTREEAERKLYSGTQTDGKFLLRPRKEQGTYALSLIYGKTVYHYLISQDKAGKYCIPEGTKFDTLWQLVEYLKLKADGLIYCLKEACPNSSASSASGACSGQPQRRIDTLNSDGYTPEPARVTSPEKPRPMPMDTSVYESPYSDPEELKDKKLFLKRDNLLIADIELGCGNFGSVRQGVYRMRKKQIDVAIKVLKQGTEKADTEEMMREAQIMHQLDNPYIVRLIGVCQAEALMLVMEMAGSGPLHKFLAGKKEEIPVSNVAELLHQVSMGMKYLEEKNFVHRDLAARNVLLVNRHYAKISDFGLSKALGADDSYYTARSAGKWPLKWYAPECINFRKFSSRSDVWSYGVTMWEALSYGQKPYKKMKGPEVMAFIEQGKRMECPSECPPELYELMSDCWIYKWEDRPDFLTVEQRMRTCYYSLASKAEGPPGCAQKAEAACA
;
A
#
# COMPACT_ATOMS: atom_id res chain seq x y z
N MET A 1 -12.02 0.17 0.04
CA MET A 1 -11.01 -0.92 0.10
C MET A 1 -11.68 -2.26 -0.13
N PRO A 2 -11.22 -3.13 -1.04
CA PRO A 2 -11.88 -4.41 -1.28
C PRO A 2 -11.64 -5.37 -0.11
N ASP A 3 -12.75 -5.90 0.39
CA ASP A 3 -12.85 -7.03 1.31
C ASP A 3 -11.97 -8.21 0.81
N PRO A 4 -11.35 -9.04 1.69
CA PRO A 4 -10.53 -10.17 1.25
C PRO A 4 -11.28 -11.16 0.35
N ALA A 5 -12.61 -11.23 0.43
CA ALA A 5 -13.44 -12.03 -0.45
C ALA A 5 -13.85 -11.33 -1.76
N ALA A 6 -13.49 -10.06 -1.98
CA ALA A 6 -13.95 -9.27 -3.13
C ALA A 6 -13.60 -9.89 -4.49
N HIS A 7 -12.42 -10.51 -4.58
CA HIS A 7 -11.94 -11.21 -5.77
C HIS A 7 -12.72 -12.50 -6.06
N LEU A 8 -13.45 -13.05 -5.08
CA LEU A 8 -14.21 -14.29 -5.26
C LEU A 8 -15.49 -13.99 -6.08
N PRO A 9 -15.70 -14.71 -7.20
CA PRO A 9 -16.84 -14.44 -8.09
C PRO A 9 -18.19 -14.79 -7.46
N PHE A 10 -18.21 -15.57 -6.38
CA PHE A 10 -19.40 -15.98 -5.64
C PHE A 10 -19.60 -15.22 -4.32
N PHE A 11 -18.84 -14.15 -4.08
CA PHE A 11 -19.02 -13.27 -2.93
C PHE A 11 -19.92 -12.08 -3.28
N TYR A 12 -21.03 -11.85 -2.59
CA TYR A 12 -21.99 -10.81 -2.97
C TYR A 12 -21.87 -9.50 -2.17
N GLY A 13 -20.96 -9.41 -1.21
CA GLY A 13 -20.89 -8.27 -0.29
C GLY A 13 -22.04 -8.27 0.73
N SER A 14 -22.50 -7.08 1.11
CA SER A 14 -23.52 -6.84 2.14
C SER A 14 -24.96 -7.03 1.65
N ILE A 15 -25.27 -8.22 1.13
CA ILE A 15 -26.65 -8.60 0.82
C ILE A 15 -27.37 -9.21 2.03
N SER A 16 -28.68 -9.01 2.08
CA SER A 16 -29.57 -9.60 3.08
C SER A 16 -29.69 -11.12 2.91
N ARG A 17 -30.24 -11.78 3.93
CA ARG A 17 -30.55 -13.21 3.84
C ARG A 17 -31.55 -13.51 2.72
N SER A 18 -32.56 -12.65 2.53
CA SER A 18 -33.59 -12.87 1.50
C SER A 18 -33.02 -12.78 0.09
N GLU A 19 -32.17 -11.79 -0.18
CA GLU A 19 -31.50 -11.63 -1.49
C GLU A 19 -30.56 -12.80 -1.78
N ALA A 20 -29.86 -13.31 -0.76
CA ALA A 20 -29.03 -14.51 -0.89
C ALA A 20 -29.85 -15.74 -1.28
N GLU A 21 -30.99 -15.95 -0.62
CA GLU A 21 -31.90 -17.04 -0.94
C GLU A 21 -32.48 -16.88 -2.36
N GLU A 22 -32.76 -15.65 -2.81
CA GLU A 22 -33.23 -15.37 -4.17
C GLU A 22 -32.19 -15.72 -5.24
N HIS A 23 -30.93 -15.32 -5.06
CA HIS A 23 -29.85 -15.71 -5.98
C HIS A 23 -29.67 -17.23 -6.06
N LEU A 24 -29.75 -17.93 -4.92
CA LEU A 24 -29.67 -19.39 -4.88
C LEU A 24 -30.89 -20.06 -5.56
N LYS A 25 -32.09 -19.47 -5.45
CA LYS A 25 -33.29 -19.91 -6.20
C LYS A 25 -33.09 -19.79 -7.69
N LEU A 26 -32.64 -18.61 -8.15
CA LEU A 26 -32.41 -18.33 -9.58
C LEU A 26 -31.31 -19.24 -10.17
N ALA A 27 -30.32 -19.62 -9.37
CA ALA A 27 -29.24 -20.52 -9.78
C ALA A 27 -29.60 -22.01 -9.74
N GLY A 28 -30.83 -22.36 -9.35
CA GLY A 28 -31.43 -23.69 -9.58
C GLY A 28 -31.52 -24.61 -8.37
N MET A 29 -31.27 -24.14 -7.14
CA MET A 29 -31.50 -24.89 -5.89
C MET A 29 -30.84 -26.29 -5.81
N ALA A 30 -29.75 -26.51 -6.54
CA ALA A 30 -29.06 -27.79 -6.53
C ALA A 30 -28.31 -28.02 -5.20
N ASP A 31 -28.25 -29.27 -4.76
CA ASP A 31 -27.49 -29.65 -3.57
C ASP A 31 -26.00 -29.31 -3.72
N GLY A 32 -25.45 -28.63 -2.70
CA GLY A 32 -24.08 -28.12 -2.73
C GLY A 32 -23.92 -26.79 -3.48
N LEU A 33 -25.01 -26.17 -3.96
CA LEU A 33 -25.01 -24.79 -4.48
C LEU A 33 -24.80 -23.81 -3.33
N PHE A 34 -23.84 -22.89 -3.47
CA PHE A 34 -23.52 -21.97 -2.39
C PHE A 34 -23.11 -20.58 -2.86
N LEU A 35 -23.22 -19.60 -1.98
CA LEU A 35 -22.61 -18.28 -2.14
C LEU A 35 -22.06 -17.77 -0.82
N LEU A 36 -21.20 -16.77 -0.90
CA LEU A 36 -20.63 -16.07 0.25
C LEU A 36 -21.18 -14.65 0.32
N ARG A 37 -21.48 -14.17 1.52
CA ARG A 37 -21.90 -12.78 1.77
C ARG A 37 -21.32 -12.25 3.07
N GLN A 38 -21.30 -10.93 3.24
CA GLN A 38 -20.79 -10.30 4.45
C GLN A 38 -21.77 -10.50 5.62
N CYS A 39 -21.25 -10.61 6.84
CA CYS A 39 -22.08 -10.66 8.03
C CYS A 39 -22.48 -9.24 8.46
N LEU A 40 -23.78 -8.93 8.41
CA LEU A 40 -24.31 -7.62 8.82
C LEU A 40 -24.21 -7.34 10.34
N ARG A 41 -23.81 -8.33 11.14
CA ARG A 41 -23.70 -8.25 12.61
C ARG A 41 -22.30 -8.54 13.14
N SER A 42 -21.34 -8.85 12.27
CA SER A 42 -19.96 -9.15 12.66
C SER A 42 -19.01 -8.54 11.65
N LEU A 43 -18.28 -7.52 12.09
CA LEU A 43 -17.32 -6.82 11.25
C LEU A 43 -16.19 -7.78 10.81
N GLY A 44 -15.91 -7.79 9.51
CA GLY A 44 -14.96 -8.71 8.89
C GLY A 44 -15.40 -10.17 8.85
N GLY A 45 -16.60 -10.50 9.35
CA GLY A 45 -17.19 -11.84 9.28
C GLY A 45 -17.99 -12.05 7.99
N TYR A 46 -18.21 -13.31 7.65
CA TYR A 46 -19.00 -13.72 6.50
C TYR A 46 -20.19 -14.58 6.90
N VAL A 47 -21.05 -14.89 5.94
CA VAL A 47 -22.04 -15.95 6.05
C VAL A 47 -21.96 -16.80 4.78
N LEU A 48 -21.66 -18.08 4.96
CA LEU A 48 -21.77 -19.08 3.90
C LEU A 48 -23.24 -19.50 3.79
N SER A 49 -23.84 -19.29 2.62
CA SER A 49 -25.22 -19.69 2.34
C SER A 49 -25.21 -20.87 1.37
N LEU A 50 -25.82 -21.99 1.76
CA LEU A 50 -25.75 -23.29 1.09
C LEU A 50 -27.16 -23.83 0.84
N VAL A 51 -27.37 -24.52 -0.28
CA VAL A 51 -28.57 -25.32 -0.55
C VAL A 51 -28.30 -26.81 -0.34
N HIS A 52 -29.18 -27.46 0.41
CA HIS A 52 -29.21 -28.91 0.58
C HIS A 52 -30.65 -29.37 0.83
N ASP A 53 -31.09 -30.46 0.21
CA ASP A 53 -32.46 -30.97 0.29
C ASP A 53 -33.50 -29.89 -0.03
N VAL A 54 -33.20 -29.02 -1.00
CA VAL A 54 -34.05 -27.89 -1.43
C VAL A 54 -34.34 -26.90 -0.29
N ARG A 55 -33.48 -26.85 0.74
CA ARG A 55 -33.55 -25.91 1.86
C ARG A 55 -32.28 -25.05 1.93
N PHE A 56 -32.44 -23.86 2.50
CA PHE A 56 -31.33 -22.93 2.72
C PHE A 56 -30.71 -23.15 4.10
N HIS A 57 -29.39 -23.22 4.13
CA HIS A 57 -28.59 -23.25 5.33
C HIS A 57 -27.64 -22.06 5.33
N HIS A 58 -27.51 -21.37 6.46
CA HIS A 58 -26.66 -20.20 6.60
C HIS A 58 -25.71 -20.38 7.77
N PHE A 59 -24.41 -20.38 7.49
CA PHE A 59 -23.36 -20.60 8.47
C PHE A 59 -22.58 -19.30 8.66
N PRO A 60 -22.70 -18.66 9.84
CA PRO A 60 -21.84 -17.53 10.19
C PRO A 60 -20.38 -17.97 10.23
N ILE A 61 -19.53 -17.20 9.57
CA ILE A 61 -18.08 -17.34 9.58
C ILE A 61 -17.53 -16.17 10.39
N GLU A 62 -16.88 -16.48 11.49
CA GLU A 62 -16.26 -15.50 12.37
C GLU A 62 -14.79 -15.30 12.00
N ARG A 63 -14.39 -14.04 11.84
CA ARG A 63 -12.99 -13.63 11.79
C ARG A 63 -12.42 -13.62 13.21
N GLN A 64 -11.35 -14.37 13.42
CA GLN A 64 -10.60 -14.49 14.67
C GLN A 64 -9.56 -13.36 14.78
N LEU A 65 -9.08 -13.07 15.99
CA LEU A 65 -8.07 -12.02 16.22
C LEU A 65 -6.76 -12.21 15.44
N ASN A 66 -6.33 -13.45 15.24
CA ASN A 66 -5.13 -13.77 14.47
C ASN A 66 -5.32 -13.61 12.94
N GLY A 67 -6.48 -13.11 12.51
CA GLY A 67 -6.84 -12.90 11.11
C GLY A 67 -7.44 -14.12 10.41
N THR A 68 -7.51 -15.29 11.07
CA THR A 68 -8.12 -16.50 10.50
C THR A 68 -9.65 -16.46 10.54
N TYR A 69 -10.30 -17.33 9.79
CA TYR A 69 -11.75 -17.42 9.62
C TYR A 69 -12.22 -18.82 9.98
N ALA A 70 -13.29 -18.93 10.77
CA ALA A 70 -13.85 -20.22 11.18
C ALA A 70 -15.37 -20.16 11.24
N ILE A 71 -16.03 -21.26 10.87
CA ILE A 71 -17.42 -21.53 11.25
C ILE A 71 -17.40 -21.98 12.72
N ALA A 72 -18.41 -21.61 13.50
CA ALA A 72 -18.46 -21.93 14.93
C ALA A 72 -18.25 -23.44 15.19
N GLY A 73 -17.20 -23.78 15.93
CA GLY A 73 -16.83 -25.17 16.24
C GLY A 73 -16.02 -25.90 15.16
N GLY A 74 -15.78 -25.28 14.00
CA GLY A 74 -15.00 -25.83 12.90
C GLY A 74 -13.53 -25.39 12.90
N LYS A 75 -12.79 -25.80 11.86
CA LYS A 75 -11.38 -25.46 11.67
C LYS A 75 -11.20 -23.98 11.31
N ALA A 76 -10.04 -23.43 11.68
CA ALA A 76 -9.63 -22.07 11.34
C ALA A 76 -8.86 -22.06 10.02
N HIS A 77 -9.18 -21.10 9.14
CA HIS A 77 -8.62 -20.95 7.80
C HIS A 77 -8.00 -19.57 7.62
N CYS A 78 -6.95 -19.45 6.81
CA CYS A 78 -6.25 -18.17 6.61
C CYS A 78 -7.07 -17.11 5.86
N GLY A 79 -8.14 -17.52 5.17
CA GLY A 79 -8.98 -16.64 4.37
C GLY A 79 -10.31 -17.27 3.98
N PRO A 80 -11.27 -16.48 3.46
CA PRO A 80 -12.56 -16.98 2.98
C PRO A 80 -12.43 -17.89 1.75
N ALA A 81 -11.38 -17.72 0.93
CA ALA A 81 -11.10 -18.57 -0.21
C ALA A 81 -10.71 -19.98 0.25
N GLU A 82 -9.71 -20.07 1.14
CA GLU A 82 -9.20 -21.33 1.70
C GLU A 82 -10.28 -22.06 2.52
N LEU A 83 -11.15 -21.31 3.19
CA LEU A 83 -12.32 -21.87 3.87
C LEU A 83 -13.26 -22.55 2.86
N CYS A 84 -13.67 -21.86 1.79
CA CYS A 84 -14.55 -22.44 0.77
C CYS A 84 -13.91 -23.64 0.06
N GLU A 85 -12.60 -23.59 -0.23
CA GLU A 85 -11.86 -24.72 -0.83
C GLU A 85 -11.85 -25.94 0.08
N PHE A 86 -11.63 -25.75 1.38
CA PHE A 86 -11.67 -26.83 2.36
C PHE A 86 -13.06 -27.49 2.41
N TYR A 87 -14.12 -26.70 2.60
CA TYR A 87 -15.50 -27.22 2.69
C TYR A 87 -16.04 -27.79 1.37
N SER A 88 -15.35 -27.55 0.25
CA SER A 88 -15.65 -28.22 -1.03
C SER A 88 -15.21 -29.68 -1.05
N ARG A 89 -14.18 -30.02 -0.26
CA ARG A 89 -13.59 -31.36 -0.19
C ARG A 89 -14.09 -32.15 1.01
N ASP A 90 -14.29 -31.49 2.14
CA ASP A 90 -14.71 -32.10 3.41
C ASP A 90 -15.86 -31.28 4.02
N PRO A 91 -17.06 -31.85 4.23
CA PRO A 91 -18.16 -31.11 4.82
C PRO A 91 -17.89 -30.66 6.26
N ASP A 92 -17.05 -31.35 7.05
CA ASP A 92 -16.65 -30.97 8.43
C ASP A 92 -17.77 -30.33 9.28
N GLY A 93 -18.93 -30.99 9.34
CA GLY A 93 -20.12 -30.54 10.09
C GLY A 93 -21.18 -29.76 9.28
N LEU A 94 -20.89 -29.42 8.02
CA LEU A 94 -21.89 -28.91 7.08
C LEU A 94 -22.82 -30.03 6.57
N PRO A 95 -24.06 -29.70 6.12
CA PRO A 95 -25.01 -30.69 5.60
C PRO A 95 -24.50 -31.47 4.38
N CYS A 96 -23.73 -30.80 3.50
CA CYS A 96 -23.05 -31.43 2.36
C CYS A 96 -21.80 -30.62 1.98
N ASN A 97 -20.98 -31.20 1.10
CA ASN A 97 -19.81 -30.51 0.57
C ASN A 97 -20.20 -29.37 -0.37
N LEU A 98 -19.41 -28.29 -0.40
CA LEU A 98 -19.59 -27.22 -1.38
C LEU A 98 -19.27 -27.76 -2.79
N ARG A 99 -20.18 -27.55 -3.74
CA ARG A 99 -20.06 -28.11 -5.11
C ARG A 99 -20.03 -27.03 -6.17
N LYS A 100 -21.14 -26.29 -6.30
CA LYS A 100 -21.29 -25.29 -7.36
C LYS A 100 -21.34 -23.90 -6.73
N PRO A 101 -20.35 -23.03 -6.99
CA PRO A 101 -20.47 -21.64 -6.58
C PRO A 101 -21.56 -20.95 -7.41
N CYS A 102 -22.47 -20.27 -6.73
CA CYS A 102 -23.41 -19.34 -7.32
C CYS A 102 -22.64 -18.04 -7.58
N ASN A 103 -22.05 -17.93 -8.77
CA ASN A 103 -21.30 -16.73 -9.16
C ASN A 103 -22.25 -15.54 -9.36
N ARG A 104 -21.77 -14.35 -9.02
CA ARG A 104 -22.43 -13.08 -9.32
C ARG A 104 -22.77 -13.00 -10.81
N PRO A 105 -23.97 -12.49 -11.18
CA PRO A 105 -24.28 -12.16 -12.55
C PRO A 105 -23.22 -11.22 -13.16
N SER A 106 -23.02 -11.32 -14.48
CA SER A 106 -22.01 -10.51 -15.17
C SER A 106 -22.23 -9.01 -14.92
N GLY A 107 -21.16 -8.32 -14.49
CA GLY A 107 -21.17 -6.89 -14.20
C GLY A 107 -21.70 -6.49 -12.82
N LEU A 108 -22.13 -7.46 -11.99
CA LEU A 108 -22.50 -7.19 -10.60
C LEU A 108 -21.26 -7.24 -9.69
N GLU A 109 -20.91 -6.09 -9.12
CA GLU A 109 -19.88 -5.96 -8.07
C GLU A 109 -20.48 -6.27 -6.68
N PRO A 110 -19.67 -6.73 -5.71
CA PRO A 110 -20.16 -6.97 -4.36
C PRO A 110 -20.70 -5.68 -3.73
N GLN A 111 -21.87 -5.79 -3.08
CA GLN A 111 -22.55 -4.63 -2.50
C GLN A 111 -21.78 -4.10 -1.29
N PRO A 112 -21.40 -2.80 -1.25
CA PRO A 112 -20.71 -2.23 -0.11
C PRO A 112 -21.65 -2.12 1.10
N GLY A 113 -21.16 -2.53 2.27
CA GLY A 113 -21.86 -2.42 3.55
C GLY A 113 -21.51 -1.17 4.35
N VAL A 114 -22.28 -0.89 5.40
CA VAL A 114 -21.97 0.16 6.40
C VAL A 114 -20.56 0.00 6.95
N PHE A 115 -20.13 -1.24 7.12
CA PHE A 115 -18.82 -1.61 7.63
C PHE A 115 -17.67 -1.35 6.66
N ASP A 116 -17.90 -1.43 5.34
CA ASP A 116 -16.88 -1.10 4.34
C ASP A 116 -16.65 0.42 4.33
N CYS A 117 -17.73 1.20 4.36
CA CYS A 117 -17.64 2.66 4.49
C CYS A 117 -16.95 3.08 5.80
N LEU A 118 -17.25 2.39 6.90
CA LEU A 118 -16.62 2.63 8.21
C LEU A 118 -15.12 2.37 8.16
N ARG A 119 -14.71 1.22 7.60
CA ARG A 119 -13.30 0.82 7.45
C ARG A 119 -12.54 1.86 6.63
N ASP A 120 -13.07 2.24 5.47
CA ASP A 120 -12.44 3.21 4.58
C ASP A 120 -12.30 4.60 5.26
N ALA A 121 -13.32 5.05 6.00
CA ALA A 121 -13.27 6.29 6.76
C ALA A 121 -12.21 6.25 7.87
N MET A 122 -12.15 5.16 8.63
CA MET A 122 -11.16 4.97 9.70
C MET A 122 -9.73 4.96 9.16
N VAL A 123 -9.47 4.25 8.05
CA VAL A 123 -8.15 4.23 7.40
C VAL A 123 -7.74 5.63 6.96
N ARG A 124 -8.64 6.36 6.28
CA ARG A 124 -8.38 7.73 5.83
C ARG A 124 -8.08 8.66 7.01
N ASP A 125 -8.88 8.61 8.06
CA ASP A 125 -8.71 9.47 9.24
C ASP A 125 -7.45 9.10 10.03
N TYR A 126 -7.11 7.81 10.14
CA TYR A 126 -5.87 7.38 10.79
C TYR A 126 -4.65 7.94 10.06
N VAL A 127 -4.60 7.82 8.73
CA VAL A 127 -3.48 8.31 7.92
C VAL A 127 -3.38 9.84 8.02
N ARG A 128 -4.52 10.53 7.86
CA ARG A 128 -4.60 11.99 7.98
C ARG A 128 -4.11 12.48 9.35
N GLN A 129 -4.54 11.87 10.44
CA GLN A 129 -4.15 12.32 11.79
C GLN A 129 -2.70 11.95 12.14
N THR A 130 -2.23 10.76 11.71
CA THR A 130 -0.90 10.27 12.08
C THR A 130 0.20 10.99 11.31
N TRP A 131 0.02 11.25 10.02
CA TRP A 131 1.04 11.86 9.15
C TRP A 131 0.67 13.25 8.63
N LYS A 132 -0.49 13.80 9.00
CA LYS A 132 -0.96 15.14 8.57
C LYS A 132 -1.03 15.29 7.04
N LEU A 133 -1.28 14.20 6.34
CA LEU A 133 -1.37 14.16 4.89
C LEU A 133 -2.75 14.66 4.40
N GLU A 134 -2.74 15.37 3.28
CA GLU A 134 -3.92 15.86 2.58
C GLU A 134 -3.80 15.65 1.05
N GLY A 135 -4.90 15.85 0.33
CA GLY A 135 -4.95 15.75 -1.14
C GLY A 135 -4.47 14.41 -1.70
N GLU A 136 -3.77 14.46 -2.84
CA GLU A 136 -3.22 13.26 -3.50
C GLU A 136 -2.22 12.50 -2.62
N ALA A 137 -1.42 13.19 -1.80
CA ALA A 137 -0.47 12.51 -0.92
C ALA A 137 -1.17 11.59 0.09
N LEU A 138 -2.34 12.00 0.60
CA LEU A 138 -3.20 11.17 1.45
C LEU A 138 -3.81 10.00 0.67
N GLU A 139 -4.35 10.23 -0.52
CA GLU A 139 -4.99 9.17 -1.31
C GLU A 139 -3.98 8.12 -1.78
N GLN A 140 -2.79 8.53 -2.22
CA GLN A 140 -1.68 7.63 -2.58
C GLN A 140 -1.19 6.82 -1.35
N ALA A 141 -1.28 7.39 -0.15
CA ALA A 141 -0.91 6.69 1.07
C ALA A 141 -1.92 5.60 1.42
N ILE A 142 -3.21 5.94 1.35
CA ILE A 142 -4.31 5.00 1.56
C ILE A 142 -4.23 3.86 0.55
N ILE A 143 -4.08 4.16 -0.74
CA ILE A 143 -4.03 3.14 -1.79
C ILE A 143 -2.87 2.16 -1.61
N SER A 144 -1.67 2.60 -1.20
CA SER A 144 -0.56 1.66 -1.04
C SER A 144 -0.59 0.92 0.30
N GLN A 145 -1.01 1.59 1.37
CA GLN A 145 -0.71 1.14 2.74
C GLN A 145 -1.93 0.68 3.53
N ALA A 146 -3.13 0.74 2.96
CA ALA A 146 -4.33 0.42 3.71
C ALA A 146 -4.37 -0.99 4.32
N PRO A 147 -3.84 -2.08 3.72
CA PRO A 147 -3.75 -3.37 4.43
C PRO A 147 -2.95 -3.30 5.74
N GLN A 148 -1.86 -2.53 5.76
CA GLN A 148 -1.04 -2.36 6.97
C GLN A 148 -1.67 -1.38 7.95
N VAL A 149 -2.32 -0.32 7.46
CA VAL A 149 -3.07 0.62 8.31
C VAL A 149 -4.22 -0.10 9.00
N GLU A 150 -4.92 -1.01 8.33
CA GLU A 150 -5.96 -1.84 8.92
C GLU A 150 -5.42 -2.73 10.05
N LYS A 151 -4.23 -3.33 9.90
CA LYS A 151 -3.55 -4.08 10.98
C LYS A 151 -3.19 -3.18 12.17
N LEU A 152 -2.77 -1.93 11.93
CA LEU A 152 -2.50 -0.96 12.99
C LEU A 152 -3.77 -0.48 13.71
N ILE A 153 -4.84 -0.27 12.95
CA ILE A 153 -6.18 0.03 13.48
C ILE A 153 -6.66 -1.12 14.36
N ALA A 154 -6.47 -2.36 13.89
CA ALA A 154 -6.85 -3.60 14.57
C ALA A 154 -6.18 -3.79 15.94
N THR A 155 -4.98 -3.24 16.15
CA THR A 155 -4.13 -3.59 17.30
C THR A 155 -4.01 -2.46 18.32
N THR A 156 -3.46 -1.31 17.92
CA THR A 156 -3.01 -0.28 18.88
C THR A 156 -3.64 1.09 18.67
N ALA A 157 -4.44 1.29 17.61
CA ALA A 157 -4.89 2.63 17.26
C ALA A 157 -5.79 3.27 18.32
N HIS A 158 -6.58 2.48 19.05
CA HIS A 158 -7.50 3.00 20.08
C HIS A 158 -6.78 3.81 21.17
N GLU A 159 -5.53 3.49 21.49
CA GLU A 159 -4.72 4.21 22.49
C GLU A 159 -4.38 5.64 22.07
N ARG A 160 -4.33 5.90 20.75
CA ARG A 160 -4.03 7.22 20.18
C ARG A 160 -5.27 8.08 20.01
N MET A 161 -6.46 7.52 20.22
CA MET A 161 -7.70 8.22 19.95
C MET A 161 -8.01 9.25 21.04
N PRO A 162 -8.55 10.43 20.67
CA PRO A 162 -8.80 11.51 21.63
C PRO A 162 -9.88 11.13 22.67
N TRP A 163 -10.78 10.20 22.34
CA TRP A 163 -11.82 9.72 23.24
C TRP A 163 -11.34 8.63 24.21
N TYR A 164 -10.12 8.08 24.05
CA TYR A 164 -9.59 7.03 24.91
C TYR A 164 -8.75 7.61 26.04
N HIS A 165 -9.00 7.19 27.28
CA HIS A 165 -8.26 7.64 28.45
C HIS A 165 -7.73 6.41 29.19
N SER A 166 -6.41 6.22 29.16
CA SER A 166 -5.73 5.00 29.64
C SER A 166 -5.80 4.79 31.15
N SER A 167 -5.99 5.85 31.93
CA SER A 167 -5.95 5.80 33.39
C SER A 167 -7.01 6.72 34.01
N LEU A 168 -8.28 6.48 33.71
CA LEU A 168 -9.42 7.14 34.38
C LEU A 168 -10.23 6.16 35.22
N THR A 169 -10.55 6.53 36.45
CA THR A 169 -11.57 5.85 37.25
C THR A 169 -12.99 6.20 36.77
N ARG A 170 -14.01 5.55 37.35
CA ARG A 170 -15.41 5.87 37.05
C ARG A 170 -15.74 7.29 37.48
N GLU A 171 -15.37 7.66 38.70
CA GLU A 171 -15.68 8.94 39.33
C GLU A 171 -14.93 10.08 38.62
N GLU A 172 -13.70 9.84 38.18
CA GLU A 172 -12.93 10.80 37.40
C GLU A 172 -13.51 11.00 36.00
N ALA A 173 -13.97 9.91 35.35
CA ALA A 173 -14.66 10.00 34.07
C ALA A 173 -15.96 10.79 34.16
N GLU A 174 -16.78 10.54 35.19
CA GLU A 174 -17.99 11.31 35.47
C GLU A 174 -17.66 12.80 35.65
N ARG A 175 -16.68 13.11 36.52
CA ARG A 175 -16.22 14.49 36.75
C ARG A 175 -15.75 15.17 35.46
N LYS A 176 -15.00 14.46 34.63
CA LYS A 176 -14.47 14.98 33.36
C LYS A 176 -15.58 15.21 32.33
N LEU A 177 -16.59 14.34 32.27
CA LEU A 177 -17.75 14.53 31.41
C LEU A 177 -18.60 15.73 31.85
N TYR A 178 -18.82 15.87 33.15
CA TYR A 178 -19.50 17.05 33.72
C TYR A 178 -18.68 18.34 33.61
N SER A 179 -17.35 18.24 33.41
CA SER A 179 -16.50 19.39 33.12
C SER A 179 -16.72 19.89 31.69
N GLY A 180 -17.06 21.17 31.57
CA GLY A 180 -17.40 21.83 30.30
C GLY A 180 -18.84 21.63 29.86
N THR A 181 -19.11 21.77 28.56
CA THR A 181 -20.46 21.67 28.00
C THR A 181 -20.98 20.22 28.10
N GLN A 182 -22.21 20.06 28.58
CA GLN A 182 -22.88 18.77 28.80
C GLN A 182 -23.83 18.47 27.63
N THR A 183 -23.27 18.30 26.44
CA THR A 183 -24.00 17.98 25.22
C THR A 183 -24.43 16.51 25.22
N ASP A 184 -25.64 16.23 24.73
CA ASP A 184 -26.11 14.85 24.54
C ASP A 184 -25.22 14.16 23.50
N GLY A 185 -24.79 12.93 23.81
CA GLY A 185 -23.84 12.21 22.96
C GLY A 185 -22.37 12.42 23.31
N LYS A 186 -22.03 13.32 24.26
CA LYS A 186 -20.64 13.51 24.71
C LYS A 186 -20.12 12.27 25.42
N PHE A 187 -18.98 11.73 25.02
CA PHE A 187 -18.52 10.43 25.51
C PHE A 187 -17.01 10.31 25.72
N LEU A 188 -16.60 9.30 26.48
CA LEU A 188 -15.22 8.82 26.57
C LEU A 188 -15.16 7.31 26.82
N LEU A 189 -14.01 6.71 26.51
CA LEU A 189 -13.71 5.31 26.76
C LEU A 189 -12.55 5.18 27.75
N ARG A 190 -12.64 4.23 28.67
CA ARG A 190 -11.59 3.95 29.66
C ARG A 190 -11.45 2.45 29.91
N PRO A 191 -10.23 1.94 30.17
CA PRO A 191 -10.05 0.55 30.58
C PRO A 191 -10.64 0.33 31.98
N ARG A 192 -11.05 -0.90 32.27
CA ARG A 192 -11.40 -1.33 33.63
C ARG A 192 -10.25 -2.15 34.20
N LYS A 193 -10.35 -2.50 35.48
CA LYS A 193 -9.34 -3.32 36.17
C LYS A 193 -9.22 -4.73 35.60
N GLU A 194 -10.30 -5.26 35.04
CA GLU A 194 -10.33 -6.58 34.43
C GLU A 194 -9.82 -6.50 32.98
N GLN A 195 -8.82 -7.33 32.66
CA GLN A 195 -8.16 -7.34 31.37
C GLN A 195 -9.16 -7.60 30.23
N GLY A 196 -9.05 -6.86 29.14
CA GLY A 196 -9.98 -6.97 27.99
C GLY A 196 -11.36 -6.34 28.25
N THR A 197 -11.58 -5.67 29.38
CA THR A 197 -12.85 -4.97 29.65
C THR A 197 -12.68 -3.46 29.72
N TYR A 198 -13.65 -2.75 29.16
CA TYR A 198 -13.66 -1.30 29.04
C TYR A 198 -15.01 -0.75 29.49
N ALA A 199 -15.05 0.55 29.79
CA ALA A 199 -16.28 1.26 30.09
C ALA A 199 -16.45 2.43 29.12
N LEU A 200 -17.56 2.43 28.40
CA LEU A 200 -18.02 3.58 27.61
C LEU A 200 -18.87 4.46 28.52
N SER A 201 -18.45 5.71 28.70
CA SER A 201 -19.15 6.69 29.54
C SER A 201 -19.73 7.78 28.64
N LEU A 202 -21.04 8.02 28.70
CA LEU A 202 -21.82 8.83 27.76
C LEU A 202 -22.75 9.78 28.53
N ILE A 203 -22.83 11.06 28.11
CA ILE A 203 -23.84 12.01 28.61
C ILE A 203 -25.12 11.91 27.78
N TYR A 204 -26.25 11.82 28.47
CA TYR A 204 -27.58 12.04 27.90
C TYR A 204 -28.50 12.67 28.94
N GLY A 205 -29.22 13.72 28.59
CA GLY A 205 -30.10 14.44 29.52
C GLY A 205 -29.34 14.96 30.75
N LYS A 206 -28.12 15.48 30.53
CA LYS A 206 -27.20 15.94 31.59
C LYS A 206 -26.81 14.88 32.63
N THR A 207 -27.04 13.60 32.34
CA THR A 207 -26.70 12.48 33.22
C THR A 207 -25.67 11.59 32.53
N VAL A 208 -24.66 11.13 33.26
CA VAL A 208 -23.66 10.19 32.75
C VAL A 208 -24.17 8.75 32.88
N TYR A 209 -24.16 8.02 31.77
CA TYR A 209 -24.44 6.59 31.66
C TYR A 209 -23.14 5.83 31.41
N HIS A 210 -23.03 4.62 31.98
CA HIS A 210 -21.87 3.75 31.78
C HIS A 210 -22.30 2.42 31.18
N TYR A 211 -21.66 2.06 30.07
CA TYR A 211 -21.87 0.79 29.37
C TYR A 211 -20.61 -0.06 29.49
N LEU A 212 -20.80 -1.33 29.85
CA LEU A 212 -19.73 -2.31 29.85
C LEU A 212 -19.40 -2.69 28.40
N ILE A 213 -18.11 -2.68 28.07
CA ILE A 213 -17.59 -3.33 26.88
C ILE A 213 -16.75 -4.50 27.35
N SER A 214 -17.13 -5.71 26.92
CA SER A 214 -16.41 -6.94 27.22
C SER A 214 -15.77 -7.48 25.95
N GLN A 215 -14.60 -8.08 26.12
CA GLN A 215 -13.98 -8.90 25.09
C GLN A 215 -14.49 -10.35 25.22
N ASP A 216 -14.98 -10.93 24.12
CA ASP A 216 -15.42 -12.32 24.09
C ASP A 216 -14.24 -13.30 23.94
N LYS A 217 -14.52 -14.61 23.96
CA LYS A 217 -13.49 -15.66 23.79
C LYS A 217 -12.77 -15.60 22.44
N ALA A 218 -13.43 -15.06 21.42
CA ALA A 218 -12.83 -14.84 20.10
C ALA A 218 -12.03 -13.54 20.05
N GLY A 219 -11.99 -12.78 21.16
CA GLY A 219 -11.26 -11.55 21.29
C GLY A 219 -11.99 -10.31 20.74
N LYS A 220 -13.26 -10.43 20.39
CA LYS A 220 -14.07 -9.33 19.86
C LYS A 220 -14.67 -8.49 20.98
N TYR A 221 -14.76 -7.19 20.76
CA TYR A 221 -15.41 -6.24 21.67
C TYR A 221 -16.89 -6.12 21.38
N CYS A 222 -17.71 -6.17 22.42
CA CYS A 222 -19.15 -5.94 22.32
C CYS A 222 -19.70 -5.24 23.56
N ILE A 223 -20.77 -4.47 23.35
CA ILE A 223 -21.70 -4.09 24.42
C ILE A 223 -22.63 -5.30 24.66
N PRO A 224 -23.11 -5.56 25.89
CA PRO A 224 -24.07 -6.64 26.15
C PRO A 224 -25.22 -6.67 25.13
N GLU A 225 -25.45 -7.83 24.51
CA GLU A 225 -26.44 -8.08 23.44
C GLU A 225 -26.25 -7.28 22.13
N GLY A 226 -25.15 -6.54 22.00
CA GLY A 226 -24.84 -5.70 20.85
C GLY A 226 -24.00 -6.36 19.77
N THR A 227 -23.75 -5.61 18.71
CA THR A 227 -22.87 -5.98 17.59
C THR A 227 -21.42 -6.23 18.07
N LYS A 228 -20.71 -7.17 17.43
CA LYS A 228 -19.32 -7.53 17.76
C LYS A 228 -18.32 -6.83 16.83
N PHE A 229 -17.21 -6.34 17.40
CA PHE A 229 -16.18 -5.58 16.70
C PHE A 229 -14.78 -6.12 16.97
N ASP A 230 -13.87 -6.01 16.00
CA ASP A 230 -12.47 -6.42 16.20
C ASP A 230 -11.71 -5.40 17.06
N THR A 231 -12.18 -4.14 17.09
CA THR A 231 -11.53 -3.04 17.83
C THR A 231 -12.51 -2.14 18.55
N LEU A 232 -12.01 -1.47 19.59
CA LEU A 232 -12.75 -0.40 20.28
C LEU A 232 -13.05 0.79 19.36
N TRP A 233 -12.17 1.10 18.40
CA TRP A 233 -12.39 2.22 17.50
C TRP A 233 -13.54 1.92 16.52
N GLN A 234 -13.59 0.73 15.94
CA GLN A 234 -14.72 0.30 15.11
C GLN A 234 -16.04 0.36 15.89
N LEU A 235 -16.03 -0.12 17.15
CA LEU A 235 -17.18 -0.02 18.05
C LEU A 235 -17.63 1.44 18.21
N VAL A 236 -16.70 2.35 18.49
CA VAL A 236 -17.02 3.78 18.68
C VAL A 236 -17.60 4.41 17.41
N GLU A 237 -16.99 4.20 16.24
CA GLU A 237 -17.49 4.80 15.00
C GLU A 237 -18.86 4.23 14.61
N TYR A 238 -19.09 2.93 14.80
CA TYR A 238 -20.42 2.35 14.61
C TYR A 238 -21.46 2.97 15.54
N LEU A 239 -21.12 3.16 16.82
CA LEU A 239 -22.05 3.74 17.81
C LEU A 239 -22.33 5.24 17.60
N LYS A 240 -21.52 5.95 16.81
CA LYS A 240 -21.88 7.30 16.33
C LYS A 240 -23.02 7.28 15.31
N LEU A 241 -23.10 6.20 14.52
CA LEU A 241 -24.11 6.02 13.48
C LEU A 241 -25.39 5.38 14.05
N LYS A 242 -25.25 4.36 14.90
CA LYS A 242 -26.37 3.58 15.42
C LYS A 242 -26.20 3.30 16.92
N ALA A 243 -27.22 3.63 17.71
CA ALA A 243 -27.15 3.51 19.17
C ALA A 243 -27.00 2.06 19.67
N ASP A 244 -27.62 1.08 19.00
CA ASP A 244 -27.43 -0.37 19.23
C ASP A 244 -27.34 -0.80 20.72
N GLY A 245 -28.36 -0.44 21.50
CA GLY A 245 -28.41 -0.71 22.95
C GLY A 245 -27.93 0.45 23.84
N LEU A 246 -27.38 1.52 23.27
CA LEU A 246 -27.16 2.79 23.95
C LEU A 246 -28.45 3.60 24.07
N ILE A 247 -28.54 4.41 25.12
CA ILE A 247 -29.60 5.42 25.30
C ILE A 247 -29.59 6.50 24.21
N TYR A 248 -28.43 6.81 23.64
CA TYR A 248 -28.25 7.81 22.59
C TYR A 248 -26.99 7.51 21.76
N CYS A 249 -26.97 7.89 20.49
CA CYS A 249 -25.79 7.74 19.64
C CYS A 249 -24.62 8.60 20.14
N LEU A 250 -23.39 8.13 19.92
CA LEU A 250 -22.20 8.91 20.24
C LEU A 250 -22.10 10.15 19.33
N LYS A 251 -21.68 11.29 19.88
CA LYS A 251 -21.51 12.54 19.12
C LYS A 251 -20.11 13.11 19.34
N GLU A 252 -19.91 13.84 20.43
CA GLU A 252 -18.69 14.58 20.71
C GLU A 252 -17.75 13.77 21.61
N ALA A 253 -16.48 13.63 21.22
CA ALA A 253 -15.47 12.98 22.05
C ALA A 253 -15.01 13.93 23.16
N CYS A 254 -14.97 13.46 24.41
CA CYS A 254 -14.31 14.16 25.49
C CYS A 254 -12.79 13.95 25.37
N PRO A 255 -12.01 15.00 25.08
CA PRO A 255 -10.60 14.86 24.68
C PRO A 255 -9.71 14.42 25.85
N ASN A 256 -8.75 13.55 25.56
CA ASN A 256 -7.65 13.22 26.46
C ASN A 256 -6.55 14.30 26.42
N SER A 257 -5.84 14.46 27.54
CA SER A 257 -4.75 15.44 27.68
C SER A 257 -3.45 14.99 26.97
N SER A 258 -3.38 13.72 26.58
CA SER A 258 -2.30 13.12 25.80
C SER A 258 -2.36 13.50 24.31
N ALA A 259 -3.54 13.72 23.72
CA ALA A 259 -3.66 14.21 22.34
C ALA A 259 -3.21 15.67 22.19
N SER A 260 -3.30 16.47 23.26
CA SER A 260 -2.87 17.88 23.28
C SER A 260 -1.37 18.06 23.55
N SER A 261 -0.66 17.00 23.96
CA SER A 261 0.80 17.03 24.20
C SER A 261 1.62 16.42 23.05
N ALA A 262 1.00 15.71 22.10
CA ALA A 262 1.61 15.41 20.80
C ALA A 262 1.58 16.61 19.82
N SER A 263 0.80 17.66 20.13
CA SER A 263 0.72 18.91 19.39
C SER A 263 1.74 19.98 19.80
N GLY A 264 2.72 19.65 20.65
CA GLY A 264 3.69 20.63 21.15
C GLY A 264 4.96 20.04 21.74
N ALA A 265 5.68 19.19 21.00
CA ALA A 265 7.08 18.85 21.32
C ALA A 265 7.83 18.31 20.09
N CYS A 266 8.03 19.16 19.08
CA CYS A 266 9.10 19.01 18.08
C CYS A 266 9.66 20.40 17.75
N SER A 267 9.96 21.17 18.79
CA SER A 267 10.74 22.41 18.70
C SER A 267 11.66 22.56 19.91
N GLY A 268 12.34 21.47 20.26
CA GLY A 268 13.51 21.53 21.13
C GLY A 268 14.75 21.78 20.28
N GLN A 269 15.07 23.06 20.04
CA GLN A 269 16.41 23.42 19.58
C GLN A 269 17.42 22.91 20.61
N PRO A 270 18.45 22.14 20.22
CA PRO A 270 19.62 22.02 21.07
C PRO A 270 20.35 23.36 21.00
N GLN A 271 20.24 24.17 22.04
CA GLN A 271 21.21 25.23 22.31
C GLN A 271 22.58 24.56 22.47
N ARG A 272 23.36 24.52 21.39
CA ARG A 272 24.78 24.17 21.47
C ARG A 272 25.48 25.31 22.20
N ARG A 273 25.98 25.02 23.41
CA ARG A 273 27.00 25.83 24.06
C ARG A 273 28.16 26.02 23.09
N ILE A 274 28.56 27.27 22.93
CA ILE A 274 29.82 27.65 22.31
C ILE A 274 30.91 27.22 23.30
N ASP A 275 31.61 26.15 22.98
CA ASP A 275 32.91 25.85 23.58
C ASP A 275 33.95 25.73 22.46
N THR A 276 35.10 26.30 22.78
CA THR A 276 36.23 26.70 21.95
C THR A 276 36.90 25.60 21.13
N LEU A 277 37.49 26.04 20.02
CA LEU A 277 38.49 25.39 19.15
C LEU A 277 39.28 24.25 19.81
N ASN A 278 39.35 23.10 19.12
CA ASN A 278 40.60 22.36 19.00
C ASN A 278 40.67 21.58 17.68
N SER A 279 41.85 21.68 17.07
CA SER A 279 42.37 20.90 15.95
C SER A 279 42.31 19.41 16.28
N ASP A 280 41.76 18.60 15.37
CA ASP A 280 42.38 17.37 14.82
C ASP A 280 41.33 16.52 14.09
N GLY A 281 41.74 15.94 12.96
CA GLY A 281 40.87 15.25 12.03
C GLY A 281 40.14 14.04 12.63
N TYR A 282 38.82 14.00 12.43
CA TYR A 282 38.03 12.80 12.58
C TYR A 282 36.82 12.83 11.64
N THR A 283 36.65 11.73 10.91
CA THR A 283 35.54 11.42 10.00
C THR A 283 34.22 11.33 10.79
N PRO A 284 33.13 11.98 10.40
CA PRO A 284 31.84 11.72 11.06
C PRO A 284 31.31 10.34 10.62
N GLU A 285 31.11 9.44 11.58
CA GLU A 285 30.33 8.22 11.39
C GLU A 285 28.90 8.55 10.91
N PRO A 286 28.27 7.68 10.10
CA PRO A 286 26.91 7.89 9.64
C PRO A 286 25.95 7.92 10.83
N ALA A 287 25.13 8.97 10.89
CA ALA A 287 24.14 9.20 11.93
C ALA A 287 23.21 8.00 12.09
N ARG A 288 23.40 7.22 13.17
CA ARG A 288 22.36 6.34 13.70
C ARG A 288 21.23 7.22 14.21
N VAL A 289 20.12 7.26 13.48
CA VAL A 289 18.86 7.83 13.95
C VAL A 289 18.32 6.88 15.04
N THR A 290 18.61 7.17 16.30
CA THR A 290 18.00 6.48 17.45
C THR A 290 16.61 7.05 17.70
N SER A 291 15.65 6.68 16.85
CA SER A 291 14.26 6.51 17.27
C SER A 291 14.06 5.02 17.65
N PRO A 292 13.14 4.66 18.54
CA PRO A 292 12.82 3.26 18.76
C PRO A 292 12.40 2.67 17.40
N GLU A 293 13.20 1.75 16.84
CA GLU A 293 12.95 1.20 15.51
C GLU A 293 11.55 0.58 15.50
N LYS A 294 10.64 1.17 14.72
CA LYS A 294 9.32 0.57 14.50
C LYS A 294 9.55 -0.80 13.85
N PRO A 295 8.86 -1.87 14.30
CA PRO A 295 9.08 -3.22 13.78
C PRO A 295 8.80 -3.36 12.27
N ARG A 296 7.95 -2.48 11.70
CA ARG A 296 7.73 -2.34 10.25
C ARG A 296 7.69 -0.85 9.87
N PRO A 297 8.63 -0.35 9.02
CA PRO A 297 8.60 1.04 8.56
C PRO A 297 7.51 1.26 7.52
N MET A 298 6.86 2.42 7.54
CA MET A 298 5.90 2.86 6.52
C MET A 298 6.58 3.82 5.53
N PRO A 299 6.13 3.92 4.27
CA PRO A 299 6.62 4.96 3.35
C PRO A 299 6.49 6.37 3.95
N MET A 300 5.40 6.63 4.67
CA MET A 300 5.05 7.96 5.23
C MET A 300 5.90 8.33 6.45
N ASP A 301 6.64 7.38 7.01
CA ASP A 301 7.61 7.64 8.08
C ASP A 301 8.93 8.23 7.54
N THR A 302 9.08 8.30 6.22
CA THR A 302 10.30 8.81 5.56
C THR A 302 10.15 10.27 5.13
N SER A 303 11.27 11.00 5.10
CA SER A 303 11.30 12.41 4.69
C SER A 303 11.07 12.64 3.19
N VAL A 304 11.08 11.58 2.38
CA VAL A 304 10.97 11.64 0.90
C VAL A 304 9.59 11.24 0.37
N TYR A 305 8.64 10.94 1.27
CA TYR A 305 7.27 10.63 0.84
C TYR A 305 6.59 11.87 0.24
N GLU A 306 6.51 12.94 1.02
CA GLU A 306 6.09 14.24 0.51
C GLU A 306 7.21 14.93 -0.26
N SER A 307 6.81 15.76 -1.23
CA SER A 307 7.73 16.61 -1.97
C SER A 307 8.45 17.57 -1.02
N PRO A 308 9.75 17.84 -1.21
CA PRO A 308 10.44 18.83 -0.38
C PRO A 308 9.84 20.25 -0.52
N TYR A 309 9.07 20.49 -1.58
CA TYR A 309 8.31 21.71 -1.85
C TYR A 309 6.84 21.64 -1.41
N SER A 310 6.42 20.69 -0.56
CA SER A 310 5.07 20.68 0.03
C SER A 310 4.85 21.83 1.02
N ASP A 311 5.92 22.39 1.60
CA ASP A 311 5.87 23.63 2.38
C ASP A 311 5.60 24.82 1.42
N PRO A 312 4.50 25.59 1.61
CA PRO A 312 4.14 26.72 0.75
C PRO A 312 5.23 27.79 0.63
N GLU A 313 6.09 27.97 1.64
CA GLU A 313 7.20 28.92 1.58
C GLU A 313 8.37 28.39 0.75
N GLU A 314 8.66 27.08 0.79
CA GLU A 314 9.67 26.46 -0.06
C GLU A 314 9.19 26.39 -1.53
N LEU A 315 7.89 26.17 -1.75
CA LEU A 315 7.29 26.12 -3.10
C LEU A 315 7.46 27.43 -3.87
N LYS A 316 7.34 28.59 -3.20
CA LYS A 316 7.53 29.91 -3.82
C LYS A 316 8.92 30.09 -4.43
N ASP A 317 9.91 29.41 -3.86
CA ASP A 317 11.30 29.47 -4.28
C ASP A 317 11.70 28.27 -5.18
N LYS A 318 10.74 27.43 -5.61
CA LYS A 318 10.97 26.28 -6.49
C LYS A 318 11.45 26.74 -7.87
N LYS A 319 12.75 26.56 -8.11
CA LYS A 319 13.44 26.92 -9.36
C LYS A 319 14.09 25.68 -9.94
N LEU A 320 14.00 25.53 -11.27
CA LEU A 320 14.67 24.44 -11.97
C LEU A 320 16.19 24.52 -11.76
N PHE A 321 16.79 25.70 -11.93
CA PHE A 321 18.23 25.87 -11.76
C PHE A 321 18.61 26.15 -10.30
N LEU A 322 19.42 25.26 -9.74
CA LEU A 322 19.91 25.31 -8.37
C LEU A 322 21.29 25.96 -8.31
N LYS A 323 21.53 26.76 -7.26
CA LYS A 323 22.83 27.38 -7.02
C LYS A 323 23.84 26.34 -6.54
N ARG A 324 25.02 26.32 -7.15
CA ARG A 324 26.11 25.39 -6.81
C ARG A 324 26.56 25.50 -5.34
N ASP A 325 26.54 26.71 -4.79
CA ASP A 325 26.94 27.01 -3.39
C ASP A 325 26.03 26.35 -2.35
N ASN A 326 24.79 26.01 -2.73
CA ASN A 326 23.84 25.32 -1.86
C ASN A 326 23.93 23.80 -1.95
N LEU A 327 24.84 23.26 -2.78
CA LEU A 327 24.97 21.84 -3.04
C LEU A 327 26.31 21.33 -2.49
N LEU A 328 26.25 20.46 -1.49
CA LEU A 328 27.41 19.73 -0.96
C LEU A 328 27.43 18.35 -1.62
N ILE A 329 28.53 18.01 -2.29
CA ILE A 329 28.68 16.74 -3.01
C ILE A 329 29.71 15.92 -2.25
N ALA A 330 29.35 14.70 -1.85
CA ALA A 330 30.26 13.77 -1.23
C ALA A 330 31.17 13.11 -2.28
N ASP A 331 32.35 12.67 -1.86
CA ASP A 331 33.26 11.89 -2.71
C ASP A 331 32.76 10.44 -2.92
N ILE A 332 31.79 10.00 -2.12
CA ILE A 332 31.20 8.66 -2.20
C ILE A 332 30.31 8.57 -3.44
N GLU A 333 30.73 7.72 -4.38
CA GLU A 333 29.93 7.34 -5.54
C GLU A 333 28.92 6.26 -5.16
N LEU A 334 27.63 6.53 -5.39
CA LEU A 334 26.53 5.58 -5.17
C LEU A 334 26.40 4.57 -6.33
N GLY A 335 26.83 4.99 -7.53
CA GLY A 335 26.96 4.11 -8.68
C GLY A 335 27.27 4.86 -9.97
N CYS A 336 27.73 4.13 -10.98
CA CYS A 336 27.99 4.64 -12.32
C CYS A 336 27.10 3.93 -13.36
N GLY A 337 26.64 4.67 -14.37
CA GLY A 337 25.82 4.15 -15.46
C GLY A 337 26.21 4.72 -16.82
N ASN A 338 25.41 4.39 -17.84
CA ASN A 338 25.63 4.87 -19.20
C ASN A 338 25.62 6.41 -19.26
N PHE A 339 24.73 7.03 -18.51
CA PHE A 339 24.45 8.47 -18.51
C PHE A 339 25.36 9.31 -17.61
N GLY A 340 26.15 8.69 -16.72
CA GLY A 340 26.94 9.44 -15.75
C GLY A 340 27.25 8.69 -14.46
N SER A 341 27.83 9.39 -13.50
CA SER A 341 28.07 8.92 -12.13
C SER A 341 27.08 9.56 -11.18
N VAL A 342 26.57 8.80 -10.21
CA VAL A 342 25.66 9.27 -9.16
C VAL A 342 26.44 9.36 -7.85
N ARG A 343 26.42 10.53 -7.23
CA ARG A 343 27.07 10.80 -5.95
C ARG A 343 26.05 11.16 -4.89
N GLN A 344 26.35 10.86 -3.64
CA GLN A 344 25.56 11.37 -2.51
C GLN A 344 25.85 12.86 -2.31
N GLY A 345 24.87 13.60 -1.83
CA GLY A 345 25.06 14.99 -1.43
C GLY A 345 23.98 15.51 -0.51
N VAL A 346 24.11 16.77 -0.16
CA VAL A 346 23.15 17.52 0.65
C VAL A 346 22.81 18.82 -0.08
N TYR A 347 21.51 19.11 -0.22
CA TYR A 347 21.03 20.37 -0.77
C TYR A 347 20.47 21.26 0.35
N ARG A 348 20.99 22.48 0.44
CA ARG A 348 20.53 23.51 1.38
C ARG A 348 19.35 24.27 0.80
N MET A 349 18.18 24.04 1.38
CA MET A 349 16.96 24.82 1.14
C MET A 349 16.87 25.99 2.12
N ARG A 350 15.76 26.74 2.09
CA ARG A 350 15.59 27.94 2.91
C ARG A 350 15.47 27.62 4.40
N LYS A 351 14.68 26.60 4.75
CA LYS A 351 14.42 26.22 6.15
C LYS A 351 15.12 24.93 6.59
N LYS A 352 15.53 24.10 5.62
CA LYS A 352 16.04 22.74 5.86
C LYS A 352 17.19 22.38 4.95
N GLN A 353 17.91 21.33 5.32
CA GLN A 353 18.85 20.65 4.45
C GLN A 353 18.28 19.27 4.15
N ILE A 354 18.39 18.83 2.90
CA ILE A 354 17.87 17.53 2.45
C ILE A 354 18.98 16.70 1.83
N ASP A 355 18.95 15.40 2.09
CA ASP A 355 19.83 14.44 1.42
C ASP A 355 19.37 14.27 -0.04
N VAL A 356 20.33 14.28 -0.95
CA VAL A 356 20.09 14.22 -2.39
C VAL A 356 21.03 13.24 -3.09
N ALA A 357 20.56 12.67 -4.19
CA ALA A 357 21.38 11.95 -5.15
C ALA A 357 21.70 12.87 -6.33
N ILE A 358 22.98 13.01 -6.66
CA ILE A 358 23.46 13.96 -7.67
C ILE A 358 24.02 13.17 -8.84
N LYS A 359 23.31 13.17 -9.97
CA LYS A 359 23.74 12.52 -11.21
C LYS A 359 24.55 13.51 -12.03
N VAL A 360 25.87 13.30 -12.07
CA VAL A 360 26.82 14.07 -12.88
C VAL A 360 26.83 13.50 -14.29
N LEU A 361 26.36 14.27 -15.26
CA LEU A 361 26.26 13.83 -16.65
C LEU A 361 27.63 13.94 -17.34
N LYS A 362 27.92 13.01 -18.26
CA LYS A 362 29.20 13.00 -19.00
C LYS A 362 29.26 14.19 -19.96
N GLN A 363 30.38 14.91 -19.98
CA GLN A 363 30.63 15.98 -20.95
C GLN A 363 30.74 15.37 -22.36
N GLY A 364 29.87 15.79 -23.29
CA GLY A 364 29.87 15.29 -24.67
C GLY A 364 28.57 15.42 -25.46
N THR A 365 27.49 15.97 -24.89
CA THR A 365 26.26 16.24 -25.63
C THR A 365 26.43 17.45 -26.56
N GLU A 366 26.03 17.31 -27.82
CA GLU A 366 25.96 18.43 -28.74
C GLU A 366 25.02 19.52 -28.19
N LYS A 367 25.13 20.77 -28.66
CA LYS A 367 24.26 21.87 -28.17
C LYS A 367 22.77 21.53 -28.29
N ALA A 368 22.38 20.84 -29.36
CA ALA A 368 21.00 20.40 -29.59
C ALA A 368 20.49 19.37 -28.56
N ASP A 369 21.35 18.42 -28.16
CA ASP A 369 21.02 17.41 -27.14
C ASP A 369 20.83 18.04 -25.75
N THR A 370 21.56 19.14 -25.49
CA THR A 370 21.47 19.87 -24.22
C THR A 370 20.12 20.58 -24.08
N GLU A 371 19.60 21.20 -25.13
CA GLU A 371 18.28 21.84 -25.12
C GLU A 371 17.13 20.86 -24.93
N GLU A 372 17.20 19.70 -25.60
CA GLU A 372 16.19 18.65 -25.48
C GLU A 372 16.16 18.08 -24.06
N MET A 373 17.34 17.82 -23.48
CA MET A 373 17.47 17.39 -22.10
C MET A 373 16.94 18.43 -21.10
N MET A 374 17.21 19.72 -21.33
CA MET A 374 16.67 20.78 -20.44
C MET A 374 15.15 20.87 -20.54
N ARG A 375 14.57 20.62 -21.72
CA ARG A 375 13.11 20.53 -21.89
C ARG A 375 12.53 19.35 -21.10
N GLU A 376 13.18 18.19 -21.14
CA GLU A 376 12.79 17.03 -20.33
C GLU A 376 12.91 17.30 -18.83
N ALA A 377 14.02 17.92 -18.40
CA ALA A 377 14.23 18.29 -16.99
C ALA A 377 13.15 19.26 -16.48
N GLN A 378 12.69 20.20 -17.31
CA GLN A 378 11.59 21.10 -16.95
C GLN A 378 10.26 20.35 -16.71
N ILE A 379 10.00 19.28 -17.45
CA ILE A 379 8.80 18.45 -17.27
C ILE A 379 8.98 17.54 -16.06
N MET A 380 10.14 16.88 -15.92
CA MET A 380 10.47 16.05 -14.76
C MET A 380 10.39 16.82 -13.43
N HIS A 381 10.76 18.10 -13.42
CA HIS A 381 10.68 18.96 -12.24
C HIS A 381 9.22 19.27 -11.82
N GLN A 382 8.25 19.10 -12.72
CA GLN A 382 6.82 19.23 -12.43
C GLN A 382 6.19 17.93 -11.94
N LEU A 383 6.83 16.79 -12.19
CA LEU A 383 6.35 15.50 -11.72
C LEU A 383 6.48 15.41 -10.20
N ASP A 384 5.36 15.12 -9.55
CA ASP A 384 5.24 15.00 -8.11
C ASP A 384 4.34 13.81 -7.79
N ASN A 385 4.98 12.69 -7.43
CA ASN A 385 4.32 11.49 -6.94
C ASN A 385 5.25 10.81 -5.93
N PRO A 386 4.74 10.22 -4.83
CA PRO A 386 5.58 9.57 -3.84
C PRO A 386 6.37 8.37 -4.38
N TYR A 387 5.89 7.67 -5.41
CA TYR A 387 6.51 6.45 -5.95
C TYR A 387 7.43 6.70 -7.15
N ILE A 388 7.82 7.96 -7.37
CA ILE A 388 8.90 8.35 -8.28
C ILE A 388 10.02 9.05 -7.51
N VAL A 389 11.25 8.95 -7.99
CA VAL A 389 12.38 9.76 -7.54
C VAL A 389 12.21 11.15 -8.15
N ARG A 390 11.84 12.13 -7.33
CA ARG A 390 11.58 13.48 -7.83
C ARG A 390 12.87 14.20 -8.22
N LEU A 391 12.78 15.03 -9.26
CA LEU A 391 13.83 15.97 -9.64
C LEU A 391 13.70 17.24 -8.80
N ILE A 392 14.64 17.43 -7.86
CA ILE A 392 14.75 18.65 -7.05
C ILE A 392 15.11 19.83 -7.95
N GLY A 393 16.02 19.62 -8.88
CA GLY A 393 16.42 20.61 -9.88
C GLY A 393 17.69 20.22 -10.59
N VAL A 394 18.24 21.17 -11.35
CA VAL A 394 19.43 21.03 -12.18
C VAL A 394 20.48 22.02 -11.69
N CYS A 395 21.72 21.60 -11.57
CA CYS A 395 22.84 22.48 -11.28
C CYS A 395 23.81 22.48 -12.46
N GLN A 396 24.11 23.65 -13.00
CA GLN A 396 25.10 23.82 -14.06
C GLN A 396 26.35 24.49 -13.47
N ALA A 397 27.43 23.74 -13.37
CA ALA A 397 28.72 24.20 -12.83
C ALA A 397 29.87 23.50 -13.55
N GLU A 398 30.74 22.77 -12.84
CA GLU A 398 31.83 21.97 -13.41
C GLU A 398 31.34 20.93 -14.43
N ALA A 399 30.11 20.46 -14.25
CA ALA A 399 29.35 19.63 -15.19
C ALA A 399 27.86 19.94 -15.02
N LEU A 400 27.04 19.41 -15.93
CA LEU A 400 25.59 19.43 -15.74
C LEU A 400 25.20 18.31 -14.77
N MET A 401 24.46 18.68 -13.72
CA MET A 401 24.09 17.79 -12.63
C MET A 401 22.58 17.77 -12.43
N LEU A 402 21.99 16.58 -12.35
CA LEU A 402 20.61 16.39 -11.93
C LEU A 402 20.59 16.11 -10.43
N VAL A 403 19.92 16.96 -9.66
CA VAL A 403 19.77 16.82 -8.21
C VAL A 403 18.42 16.18 -7.92
N MET A 404 18.45 14.99 -7.34
CA MET A 404 17.29 14.11 -7.19
C MET A 404 17.09 13.72 -5.72
N GLU A 405 15.88 13.26 -5.38
CA GLU A 405 15.62 12.66 -4.08
C GLU A 405 16.54 11.46 -3.80
N MET A 406 16.91 11.30 -2.53
CA MET A 406 17.71 10.16 -2.08
C MET A 406 16.85 8.89 -1.90
N ALA A 407 17.25 7.79 -2.54
CA ALA A 407 16.72 6.45 -2.31
C ALA A 407 17.90 5.49 -2.05
N GLY A 408 18.36 5.46 -0.79
CA GLY A 408 19.66 4.90 -0.41
C GLY A 408 19.73 3.37 -0.29
N SER A 409 18.62 2.64 -0.32
CA SER A 409 18.62 1.17 -0.15
C SER A 409 18.95 0.40 -1.44
N GLY A 410 19.30 1.12 -2.52
CA GLY A 410 19.74 0.54 -3.79
C GLY A 410 18.61 -0.04 -4.64
N PRO A 411 18.95 -0.68 -5.77
CA PRO A 411 17.97 -1.13 -6.75
C PRO A 411 17.29 -2.45 -6.36
N LEU A 412 16.02 -2.59 -6.74
CA LEU A 412 15.13 -3.70 -6.39
C LEU A 412 15.73 -5.09 -6.67
N HIS A 413 16.30 -5.29 -7.86
CA HIS A 413 16.89 -6.58 -8.23
C HIS A 413 18.04 -7.02 -7.30
N LYS A 414 18.90 -6.08 -6.88
CA LYS A 414 19.99 -6.38 -5.95
C LYS A 414 19.47 -6.61 -4.53
N PHE A 415 18.43 -5.87 -4.15
CA PHE A 415 17.81 -6.01 -2.83
C PHE A 415 17.20 -7.41 -2.64
N LEU A 416 16.52 -7.94 -3.67
CA LEU A 416 15.83 -9.24 -3.63
C LEU A 416 16.77 -10.44 -3.83
N ALA A 417 17.90 -10.24 -4.49
CA ALA A 417 18.84 -11.31 -4.82
C ALA A 417 19.27 -12.09 -3.56
N GLY A 418 18.99 -13.40 -3.56
CA GLY A 418 19.32 -14.30 -2.46
C GLY A 418 18.41 -14.22 -1.23
N LYS A 419 17.34 -13.41 -1.25
CA LYS A 419 16.47 -13.17 -0.08
C LYS A 419 15.07 -13.75 -0.21
N LYS A 420 14.92 -14.86 -0.94
CA LYS A 420 13.63 -15.53 -1.14
C LYS A 420 12.96 -15.95 0.18
N GLU A 421 13.75 -16.41 1.14
CA GLU A 421 13.24 -16.83 2.46
C GLU A 421 12.97 -15.66 3.41
N GLU A 422 13.66 -14.53 3.21
CA GLU A 422 13.53 -13.35 4.08
C GLU A 422 12.41 -12.41 3.64
N ILE A 423 12.20 -12.26 2.33
CA ILE A 423 11.23 -11.33 1.73
C ILE A 423 10.04 -12.13 1.18
N PRO A 424 8.87 -12.11 1.86
CA PRO A 424 7.70 -12.84 1.38
C PRO A 424 7.15 -12.23 0.10
N VAL A 425 6.45 -13.04 -0.70
CA VAL A 425 5.82 -12.62 -1.97
C VAL A 425 4.86 -11.44 -1.77
N SER A 426 4.17 -11.36 -0.63
CA SER A 426 3.30 -10.21 -0.29
C SER A 426 4.07 -8.88 -0.22
N ASN A 427 5.31 -8.88 0.26
CA ASN A 427 6.17 -7.70 0.28
C ASN A 427 6.68 -7.37 -1.14
N VAL A 428 7.00 -8.37 -1.96
CA VAL A 428 7.36 -8.14 -3.37
C VAL A 428 6.17 -7.53 -4.14
N ALA A 429 4.96 -8.04 -3.91
CA ALA A 429 3.72 -7.51 -4.48
C ALA A 429 3.45 -6.07 -4.01
N GLU A 430 3.71 -5.73 -2.75
CA GLU A 430 3.63 -4.35 -2.25
C GLU A 430 4.52 -3.40 -3.06
N LEU A 431 5.79 -3.78 -3.28
CA LEU A 431 6.74 -2.96 -4.03
C LEU A 431 6.34 -2.83 -5.51
N LEU A 432 5.87 -3.91 -6.15
CA LEU A 432 5.38 -3.88 -7.53
C LEU A 432 4.10 -3.05 -7.68
N HIS A 433 3.23 -3.07 -6.67
CA HIS A 433 2.05 -2.21 -6.63
C HIS A 433 2.43 -0.73 -6.58
N GLN A 434 3.38 -0.35 -5.72
CA GLN A 434 3.93 1.01 -5.68
C GLN A 434 4.52 1.45 -7.03
N VAL A 435 5.25 0.56 -7.72
CA VAL A 435 5.75 0.82 -9.08
C VAL A 435 4.59 1.03 -10.07
N SER A 436 3.52 0.23 -10.01
CA SER A 436 2.35 0.45 -10.88
C SER A 436 1.64 1.78 -10.61
N MET A 437 1.58 2.22 -9.36
CA MET A 437 1.03 3.53 -8.99
C MET A 437 1.85 4.69 -9.56
N GLY A 438 3.18 4.59 -9.46
CA GLY A 438 4.09 5.57 -10.07
C GLY A 438 3.98 5.59 -11.61
N MET A 439 3.90 4.43 -12.26
CA MET A 439 3.75 4.36 -13.72
C MET A 439 2.38 4.84 -14.21
N LYS A 440 1.30 4.56 -13.46
CA LYS A 440 -0.02 5.14 -13.72
C LYS A 440 0.03 6.67 -13.69
N TYR A 441 0.70 7.24 -12.68
CA TYR A 441 0.89 8.68 -12.61
C TYR A 441 1.66 9.23 -13.82
N LEU A 442 2.72 8.56 -14.25
CA LEU A 442 3.49 8.98 -15.43
C LEU A 442 2.65 8.92 -16.73
N GLU A 443 1.83 7.88 -16.88
CA GLU A 443 0.87 7.75 -17.99
C GLU A 443 -0.14 8.91 -17.99
N GLU A 444 -0.72 9.27 -16.84
CA GLU A 444 -1.63 10.42 -16.69
C GLU A 444 -0.95 11.77 -17.02
N LYS A 445 0.39 11.83 -16.92
CA LYS A 445 1.20 12.99 -17.29
C LYS A 445 1.75 12.91 -18.72
N ASN A 446 1.31 11.95 -19.52
CA ASN A 446 1.81 11.71 -20.88
C ASN A 446 3.34 11.60 -20.94
N PHE A 447 3.93 10.94 -19.94
CA PHE A 447 5.36 10.84 -19.74
C PHE A 447 5.81 9.38 -19.89
N VAL A 448 6.56 9.08 -20.95
CA VAL A 448 7.02 7.71 -21.26
C VAL A 448 8.39 7.50 -20.63
N HIS A 449 8.53 6.46 -19.80
CA HIS A 449 9.75 6.16 -19.07
C HIS A 449 10.87 5.65 -19.99
N ARG A 450 10.57 4.68 -20.87
CA ARG A 450 11.49 4.08 -21.86
C ARG A 450 12.65 3.23 -21.31
N ASP A 451 12.75 3.08 -20.00
CA ASP A 451 13.78 2.24 -19.36
C ASP A 451 13.28 1.66 -18.02
N LEU A 452 12.00 1.30 -17.94
CA LEU A 452 11.45 0.68 -16.73
C LEU A 452 12.04 -0.73 -16.56
N ALA A 453 12.75 -0.95 -15.45
CA ALA A 453 13.41 -2.19 -15.11
C ALA A 453 13.69 -2.27 -13.60
N ALA A 454 13.92 -3.46 -13.04
CA ALA A 454 14.22 -3.61 -11.62
C ALA A 454 15.56 -2.96 -11.18
N ARG A 455 16.41 -2.55 -12.12
CA ARG A 455 17.60 -1.70 -11.85
C ARG A 455 17.27 -0.23 -11.63
N ASN A 456 16.15 0.22 -12.17
CA ASN A 456 15.67 1.60 -12.12
C ASN A 456 14.52 1.76 -11.11
N VAL A 457 14.16 0.71 -10.38
CA VAL A 457 13.34 0.80 -9.17
C VAL A 457 14.27 0.83 -7.97
N LEU A 458 14.36 1.98 -7.29
CA LEU A 458 15.19 2.18 -6.10
C LEU A 458 14.35 2.04 -4.84
N LEU A 459 14.94 1.49 -3.79
CA LEU A 459 14.30 1.36 -2.50
C LEU A 459 14.73 2.50 -1.57
N VAL A 460 13.75 3.09 -0.89
CA VAL A 460 13.99 3.95 0.27
C VAL A 460 14.15 3.05 1.50
N ASN A 461 13.24 2.10 1.66
CA ASN A 461 13.29 1.04 2.67
C ASN A 461 12.61 -0.24 2.13
N ARG A 462 12.53 -1.29 2.95
CA ARG A 462 11.96 -2.61 2.58
C ARG A 462 10.50 -2.59 2.09
N HIS A 463 9.73 -1.56 2.47
CA HIS A 463 8.32 -1.38 2.11
C HIS A 463 8.08 -0.13 1.27
N TYR A 464 9.13 0.47 0.68
CA TYR A 464 8.99 1.69 -0.10
C TYR A 464 9.93 1.73 -1.31
N ALA A 465 9.34 1.55 -2.50
CA ALA A 465 9.98 1.67 -3.80
C ALA A 465 9.67 3.02 -4.48
N LYS A 466 10.65 3.51 -5.25
CA LYS A 466 10.54 4.66 -6.13
C LYS A 466 11.13 4.35 -7.51
N ILE A 467 10.41 4.73 -8.56
CA ILE A 467 10.88 4.65 -9.95
C ILE A 467 11.92 5.75 -10.18
N SER A 468 13.00 5.42 -10.86
CA SER A 468 14.15 6.30 -11.08
C SER A 468 14.67 6.22 -12.51
N ASP A 469 15.70 7.01 -12.80
CA ASP A 469 16.42 7.04 -14.07
C ASP A 469 15.56 7.34 -15.30
N PHE A 470 15.00 8.56 -15.30
CA PHE A 470 14.32 9.14 -16.46
C PHE A 470 15.28 9.62 -17.57
N GLY A 471 16.54 9.17 -17.57
CA GLY A 471 17.58 9.63 -18.51
C GLY A 471 17.35 9.24 -19.97
N LEU A 472 16.35 8.39 -20.23
CA LEU A 472 15.85 8.06 -21.57
C LEU A 472 14.40 8.49 -21.77
N SER A 473 13.77 9.13 -20.80
CA SER A 473 12.34 9.41 -20.85
C SER A 473 11.99 10.51 -21.82
N LYS A 474 10.74 10.55 -22.27
CA LYS A 474 10.22 11.56 -23.18
C LYS A 474 8.82 11.95 -22.78
N ALA A 475 8.55 13.25 -22.77
CA ALA A 475 7.19 13.76 -22.72
C ALA A 475 6.57 13.72 -24.12
N LEU A 476 5.31 13.31 -24.21
CA LEU A 476 4.54 13.32 -25.45
C LEU A 476 3.81 14.66 -25.62
N GLY A 477 3.59 15.07 -26.86
CA GLY A 477 2.66 16.16 -27.17
C GLY A 477 1.23 15.77 -26.81
N ALA A 478 0.35 16.76 -26.60
CA ALA A 478 -1.03 16.53 -26.18
C ALA A 478 -1.83 15.63 -27.15
N ASP A 479 -1.48 15.65 -28.44
CA ASP A 479 -2.13 14.86 -29.49
C ASP A 479 -1.33 13.61 -29.90
N ASP A 480 -0.16 13.38 -29.28
CA ASP A 480 0.73 12.26 -29.63
C ASP A 480 0.51 11.06 -28.71
N SER A 481 0.15 9.91 -29.29
CA SER A 481 0.04 8.64 -28.54
C SER A 481 1.36 7.87 -28.43
N TYR A 482 2.40 8.27 -29.15
CA TYR A 482 3.72 7.62 -29.13
C TYR A 482 4.85 8.56 -29.60
N TYR A 483 6.05 8.30 -29.11
CA TYR A 483 7.30 8.93 -29.55
C TYR A 483 8.05 7.99 -30.50
N THR A 484 8.62 8.53 -31.60
CA THR A 484 9.49 7.77 -32.52
C THR A 484 10.94 8.22 -32.38
N ALA A 485 11.84 7.32 -31.99
CA ALA A 485 13.25 7.66 -31.80
C ALA A 485 14.00 7.86 -33.13
N ARG A 486 14.78 8.95 -33.22
CA ARG A 486 15.51 9.35 -34.45
C ARG A 486 16.76 8.49 -34.73
N SER A 487 17.42 7.93 -33.72
CA SER A 487 18.65 7.14 -33.85
C SER A 487 18.64 5.86 -33.01
N ALA A 488 19.37 4.83 -33.44
CA ALA A 488 19.53 3.57 -32.72
C ALA A 488 20.66 3.69 -31.69
N GLY A 489 20.31 3.87 -30.42
CA GLY A 489 21.27 3.92 -29.30
C GLY A 489 21.58 2.53 -28.71
N LYS A 490 22.40 2.48 -27.65
CA LYS A 490 22.55 1.27 -26.83
C LYS A 490 21.26 1.04 -26.03
N TRP A 491 20.38 0.20 -26.56
CA TRP A 491 19.07 -0.05 -25.97
C TRP A 491 19.04 -1.31 -25.10
N PRO A 492 18.30 -1.30 -23.98
CA PRO A 492 18.09 -2.46 -23.13
C PRO A 492 17.04 -3.40 -23.75
N LEU A 493 17.42 -4.05 -24.85
CA LEU A 493 16.51 -4.81 -25.73
C LEU A 493 15.62 -5.83 -25.02
N LYS A 494 16.04 -6.39 -23.88
CA LYS A 494 15.27 -7.40 -23.14
C LYS A 494 14.02 -6.86 -22.43
N TRP A 495 13.97 -5.56 -22.18
CA TRP A 495 12.81 -4.91 -21.56
C TRP A 495 11.89 -4.26 -22.59
N TYR A 496 12.36 -4.08 -23.82
CA TYR A 496 11.62 -3.35 -24.84
C TYR A 496 10.51 -4.19 -25.45
N ALA A 497 9.39 -3.52 -25.69
CA ALA A 497 8.28 -4.09 -26.43
C ALA A 497 8.67 -4.31 -27.91
N PRO A 498 8.03 -5.25 -28.62
CA PRO A 498 8.35 -5.55 -30.01
C PRO A 498 8.30 -4.32 -30.94
N GLU A 499 7.33 -3.43 -30.74
CA GLU A 499 7.18 -2.19 -31.52
C GLU A 499 8.28 -1.15 -31.25
N CYS A 500 8.88 -1.15 -30.06
CA CYS A 500 10.05 -0.31 -29.77
C CYS A 500 11.26 -0.76 -30.58
N ILE A 501 11.41 -2.07 -30.75
CA ILE A 501 12.55 -2.67 -31.45
C ILE A 501 12.35 -2.57 -32.95
N ASN A 502 11.16 -2.92 -33.44
CA ASN A 502 10.85 -2.99 -34.87
C ASN A 502 10.59 -1.61 -35.48
N PHE A 503 9.90 -0.73 -34.76
CA PHE A 503 9.40 0.54 -35.29
C PHE A 503 9.87 1.77 -34.52
N ARG A 504 10.68 1.59 -33.46
CA ARG A 504 11.17 2.67 -32.59
C ARG A 504 10.05 3.48 -31.95
N LYS A 505 8.86 2.87 -31.79
CA LYS A 505 7.68 3.48 -31.19
C LYS A 505 7.70 3.26 -29.68
N PHE A 506 7.69 4.34 -28.91
CA PHE A 506 7.66 4.34 -27.46
C PHE A 506 6.37 5.01 -26.97
N SER A 507 5.64 4.34 -26.10
CA SER A 507 4.39 4.83 -25.50
C SER A 507 4.23 4.25 -24.09
N SER A 508 3.23 4.71 -23.33
CA SER A 508 2.90 4.11 -22.04
C SER A 508 2.61 2.60 -22.17
N ARG A 509 2.02 2.15 -23.30
CA ARG A 509 1.81 0.72 -23.61
C ARG A 509 3.10 -0.07 -23.81
N SER A 510 4.18 0.59 -24.26
CA SER A 510 5.51 -0.03 -24.30
C SER A 510 6.17 -0.11 -22.91
N ASP A 511 5.86 0.84 -22.03
CA ASP A 511 6.28 0.76 -20.63
C ASP A 511 5.51 -0.32 -19.87
N VAL A 512 4.24 -0.60 -20.22
CA VAL A 512 3.47 -1.76 -19.68
C VAL A 512 4.19 -3.08 -19.96
N TRP A 513 4.73 -3.27 -21.16
CA TRP A 513 5.56 -4.44 -21.46
C TRP A 513 6.79 -4.52 -20.55
N SER A 514 7.48 -3.39 -20.40
CA SER A 514 8.66 -3.26 -19.55
C SER A 514 8.33 -3.53 -18.07
N TYR A 515 7.13 -3.14 -17.62
CA TYR A 515 6.60 -3.46 -16.30
C TYR A 515 6.41 -4.97 -16.13
N GLY A 516 5.84 -5.69 -17.11
CA GLY A 516 5.76 -7.15 -17.07
C GLY A 516 7.13 -7.81 -16.92
N VAL A 517 8.17 -7.33 -17.61
CA VAL A 517 9.56 -7.81 -17.42
C VAL A 517 10.07 -7.49 -16.01
N THR A 518 9.76 -6.30 -15.49
CA THR A 518 10.12 -5.88 -14.12
C THR A 518 9.42 -6.74 -13.06
N MET A 519 8.15 -7.11 -13.26
CA MET A 519 7.43 -8.05 -12.42
C MET A 519 8.12 -9.41 -12.40
N TRP A 520 8.51 -9.93 -13.56
CA TRP A 520 9.25 -11.18 -13.66
C TRP A 520 10.59 -11.12 -12.90
N GLU A 521 11.35 -10.03 -13.05
CA GLU A 521 12.59 -9.82 -12.28
C GLU A 521 12.35 -9.84 -10.77
N ALA A 522 11.31 -9.14 -10.30
CA ALA A 522 11.00 -9.06 -8.88
C ALA A 522 10.51 -10.41 -8.31
N LEU A 523 9.57 -11.07 -8.99
CA LEU A 523 8.99 -12.34 -8.56
C LEU A 523 9.96 -13.52 -8.71
N SER A 524 10.98 -13.39 -9.56
CA SER A 524 12.11 -14.33 -9.63
C SER A 524 13.27 -13.98 -8.69
N TYR A 525 13.09 -12.98 -7.81
CA TYR A 525 14.07 -12.52 -6.83
C TYR A 525 15.40 -12.05 -7.45
N GLY A 526 15.30 -11.20 -8.47
CA GLY A 526 16.43 -10.51 -9.11
C GLY A 526 17.14 -11.31 -10.20
N GLN A 527 16.52 -12.37 -10.73
CA GLN A 527 17.09 -13.11 -11.86
C GLN A 527 17.10 -12.26 -13.14
N LYS A 528 18.08 -12.55 -14.01
CA LYS A 528 18.20 -11.86 -15.31
C LYS A 528 17.14 -12.39 -16.28
N PRO A 529 16.32 -11.51 -16.90
CA PRO A 529 15.30 -11.93 -17.85
C PRO A 529 15.93 -12.55 -19.11
N TYR A 530 15.21 -13.50 -19.71
CA TYR A 530 15.67 -14.25 -20.89
C TYR A 530 17.10 -14.77 -20.73
N LYS A 531 17.37 -15.45 -19.60
CA LYS A 531 18.71 -15.96 -19.29
C LYS A 531 19.23 -16.79 -20.46
N LYS A 532 20.51 -16.61 -20.81
CA LYS A 532 21.20 -17.24 -21.96
C LYS A 532 20.82 -16.74 -23.36
N MET A 533 19.81 -15.87 -23.51
CA MET A 533 19.45 -15.29 -24.81
C MET A 533 20.07 -13.90 -25.02
N LYS A 534 20.49 -13.61 -26.26
CA LYS A 534 20.89 -12.28 -26.76
C LYS A 534 19.70 -11.56 -27.42
N GLY A 535 19.84 -10.26 -27.69
CA GLY A 535 18.75 -9.42 -28.23
C GLY A 535 17.98 -10.02 -29.42
N PRO A 536 18.64 -10.44 -30.52
CA PRO A 536 17.96 -11.05 -31.66
C PRO A 536 17.27 -12.38 -31.33
N GLU A 537 17.84 -13.18 -30.43
CA GLU A 537 17.25 -14.46 -29.99
C GLU A 537 15.98 -14.22 -29.18
N VAL A 538 15.96 -13.17 -28.34
CA VAL A 538 14.76 -12.75 -27.60
C VAL A 538 13.65 -12.31 -28.55
N MET A 539 13.98 -11.57 -29.62
CA MET A 539 13.00 -11.17 -30.63
C MET A 539 12.37 -12.37 -31.34
N ALA A 540 13.20 -13.28 -31.86
CA ALA A 540 12.71 -14.49 -32.51
C ALA A 540 11.86 -15.35 -31.57
N PHE A 541 12.23 -15.41 -30.28
CA PHE A 541 11.45 -16.10 -29.25
C PHE A 541 10.06 -15.47 -29.05
N ILE A 542 9.99 -14.14 -28.96
CA ILE A 542 8.74 -13.39 -28.77
C ILE A 542 7.82 -13.49 -30.00
N GLU A 543 8.39 -13.42 -31.20
CA GLU A 543 7.67 -13.53 -32.49
C GLU A 543 7.02 -14.90 -32.69
N GLN A 544 7.60 -15.95 -32.10
CA GLN A 544 7.00 -17.30 -32.05
C GLN A 544 5.84 -17.40 -31.04
N GLY A 545 5.42 -16.31 -30.42
CA GLY A 545 4.38 -16.29 -29.39
C GLY A 545 4.84 -16.82 -28.03
N LYS A 546 6.14 -17.10 -27.84
CA LYS A 546 6.67 -17.61 -26.57
C LYS A 546 6.92 -16.47 -25.59
N ARG A 547 6.80 -16.76 -24.30
CA ARG A 547 7.03 -15.83 -23.18
C ARG A 547 7.88 -16.48 -22.10
N MET A 548 8.39 -15.68 -21.17
CA MET A 548 9.15 -16.22 -20.03
C MET A 548 8.25 -17.10 -19.16
N GLU A 549 8.83 -18.16 -18.59
CA GLU A 549 8.13 -19.09 -17.70
C GLU A 549 7.70 -18.41 -16.40
N CYS A 550 6.65 -18.95 -15.77
CA CYS A 550 6.18 -18.51 -14.46
C CYS A 550 7.28 -18.73 -13.41
N PRO A 551 7.71 -17.68 -12.66
CA PRO A 551 8.65 -17.85 -11.57
C PRO A 551 8.15 -18.82 -10.50
N SER A 552 9.07 -19.54 -9.85
CA SER A 552 8.74 -20.44 -8.73
C SER A 552 8.02 -19.69 -7.61
N GLU A 553 6.91 -20.26 -7.12
CA GLU A 553 6.04 -19.69 -6.07
C GLU A 553 5.39 -18.34 -6.44
N CYS A 554 5.37 -17.98 -7.72
CA CYS A 554 4.58 -16.85 -8.21
C CYS A 554 3.08 -17.19 -8.18
N PRO A 555 2.23 -16.37 -7.54
CA PRO A 555 0.78 -16.49 -7.61
C PRO A 555 0.28 -16.48 -9.06
N PRO A 556 -0.68 -17.33 -9.43
CA PRO A 556 -1.22 -17.39 -10.80
C PRO A 556 -1.73 -16.05 -11.31
N GLU A 557 -2.41 -15.28 -10.47
CA GLU A 557 -3.01 -13.99 -10.82
C GLU A 557 -1.94 -12.95 -11.20
N LEU A 558 -0.78 -13.00 -10.54
CA LEU A 558 0.35 -12.14 -10.87
C LEU A 558 1.02 -12.55 -12.18
N TYR A 559 1.08 -13.85 -12.49
CA TYR A 559 1.60 -14.34 -13.77
C TYR A 559 0.63 -14.07 -14.93
N GLU A 560 -0.68 -14.12 -14.70
CA GLU A 560 -1.69 -13.72 -15.67
C GLU A 560 -1.56 -12.22 -16.00
N LEU A 561 -1.48 -11.36 -14.99
CA LEU A 561 -1.24 -9.92 -15.20
C LEU A 561 0.06 -9.67 -15.98
N MET A 562 1.13 -10.38 -15.63
CA MET A 562 2.42 -10.31 -16.34
C MET A 562 2.30 -10.76 -17.80
N SER A 563 1.51 -11.80 -18.07
CA SER A 563 1.25 -12.31 -19.42
C SER A 563 0.47 -11.30 -20.26
N ASP A 564 -0.52 -10.63 -19.66
CA ASP A 564 -1.30 -9.58 -20.32
C ASP A 564 -0.44 -8.35 -20.64
N CYS A 565 0.54 -8.02 -19.79
CA CYS A 565 1.54 -7.00 -20.12
C CYS A 565 2.37 -7.36 -21.36
N TRP A 566 2.48 -8.64 -21.72
CA TRP A 566 3.24 -9.12 -22.87
C TRP A 566 2.38 -9.52 -24.09
N ILE A 567 1.14 -9.03 -24.18
CA ILE A 567 0.35 -9.14 -25.40
C ILE A 567 1.10 -8.44 -26.55
N TYR A 568 1.27 -9.13 -27.68
CA TYR A 568 2.13 -8.65 -28.76
C TYR A 568 1.62 -7.33 -29.37
N LYS A 569 0.33 -7.29 -29.71
CA LYS A 569 -0.34 -6.07 -30.18
C LYS A 569 -0.51 -5.09 -29.03
N TRP A 570 0.14 -3.94 -29.12
CA TRP A 570 0.13 -2.92 -28.06
C TRP A 570 -1.25 -2.30 -27.77
N GLU A 571 -2.19 -2.35 -28.73
CA GLU A 571 -3.56 -1.86 -28.53
C GLU A 571 -4.35 -2.76 -27.57
N ASP A 572 -4.10 -4.07 -27.66
CA ASP A 572 -4.77 -5.11 -26.87
C ASP A 572 -4.16 -5.26 -25.46
N ARG A 573 -2.99 -4.65 -25.20
CA ARG A 573 -2.40 -4.61 -23.84
C ARG A 573 -3.28 -3.77 -22.91
N PRO A 574 -3.24 -4.02 -21.59
CA PRO A 574 -3.83 -3.10 -20.63
C PRO A 574 -3.06 -1.77 -20.58
N ASP A 575 -3.71 -0.71 -20.10
CA ASP A 575 -3.05 0.53 -19.66
C ASP A 575 -2.63 0.45 -18.19
N PHE A 576 -1.88 1.44 -17.68
CA PHE A 576 -1.43 1.41 -16.29
C PHE A 576 -2.56 1.62 -15.29
N LEU A 577 -3.67 2.26 -15.67
CA LEU A 577 -4.88 2.30 -14.84
C LEU A 577 -5.38 0.88 -14.54
N THR A 578 -5.53 0.06 -15.58
CA THR A 578 -5.99 -1.34 -15.45
C THR A 578 -4.95 -2.20 -14.73
N VAL A 579 -3.66 -2.05 -15.06
CA VAL A 579 -2.56 -2.78 -14.41
C VAL A 579 -2.51 -2.47 -12.91
N GLU A 580 -2.59 -1.20 -12.52
CA GLU A 580 -2.54 -0.80 -11.11
C GLU A 580 -3.74 -1.34 -10.33
N GLN A 581 -4.96 -1.32 -10.89
CA GLN A 581 -6.16 -1.89 -10.26
C GLN A 581 -6.04 -3.40 -10.04
N ARG A 582 -5.56 -4.15 -11.04
CA ARG A 582 -5.34 -5.60 -10.92
C ARG A 582 -4.22 -5.92 -9.94
N MET A 583 -3.11 -5.20 -10.01
CA MET A 583 -1.97 -5.37 -9.10
C MET A 583 -2.38 -5.06 -7.65
N ARG A 584 -3.15 -3.99 -7.42
CA ARG A 584 -3.71 -3.63 -6.11
C ARG A 584 -4.57 -4.74 -5.54
N THR A 585 -5.45 -5.30 -6.35
CA THR A 585 -6.34 -6.41 -5.94
C THR A 585 -5.54 -7.63 -5.52
N CYS A 586 -4.54 -8.01 -6.32
CA CYS A 586 -3.64 -9.13 -6.00
C CYS A 586 -2.86 -8.86 -4.70
N TYR A 587 -2.26 -7.67 -4.57
CA TYR A 587 -1.50 -7.27 -3.39
C TYR A 587 -2.37 -7.28 -2.12
N TYR A 588 -3.57 -6.70 -2.16
CA TYR A 588 -4.44 -6.66 -0.98
C TYR A 588 -4.86 -8.05 -0.52
N SER A 589 -5.18 -8.95 -1.47
CA SER A 589 -5.46 -10.35 -1.16
C SER A 589 -4.26 -11.00 -0.45
N LEU A 590 -3.04 -10.84 -0.98
CA LEU A 590 -1.82 -11.37 -0.39
C LEU A 590 -1.47 -10.76 0.98
N ALA A 591 -1.70 -9.46 1.16
CA ALA A 591 -1.35 -8.72 2.38
C ALA A 591 -2.34 -8.96 3.54
N SER A 592 -3.57 -9.34 3.21
CA SER A 592 -4.62 -9.69 4.17
C SER A 592 -4.37 -11.04 4.86
N LYS A 593 -3.60 -11.93 4.24
CA LYS A 593 -3.18 -13.21 4.83
C LYS A 593 -2.21 -12.94 5.99
N ALA A 594 -2.27 -13.78 7.03
CA ALA A 594 -1.36 -13.69 8.17
C ALA A 594 0.10 -13.71 7.68
N GLU A 595 0.90 -12.73 8.10
CA GLU A 595 2.34 -12.76 7.85
C GLU A 595 2.90 -13.91 8.68
N GLY A 596 3.18 -15.03 8.02
CA GLY A 596 3.85 -16.15 8.66
C GLY A 596 5.17 -15.65 9.26
N PRO A 597 5.54 -16.09 10.48
CA PRO A 597 6.86 -15.78 10.99
C PRO A 597 7.92 -16.34 10.03
N PRO A 598 9.07 -15.66 9.86
CA PRO A 598 10.16 -16.16 9.04
C PRO A 598 10.52 -17.57 9.54
N GLY A 599 10.33 -18.58 8.68
CA GLY A 599 10.68 -19.97 8.96
C GLY A 599 9.56 -20.98 9.30
N CYS A 600 8.26 -20.62 9.25
CA CYS A 600 7.19 -21.58 9.61
C CYS A 600 6.50 -22.29 8.42
N ALA A 601 6.81 -21.91 7.17
CA ALA A 601 6.15 -22.49 6.00
C ALA A 601 6.42 -23.99 5.78
N GLN A 602 7.45 -24.57 6.42
CA GLN A 602 7.83 -25.97 6.21
C GLN A 602 7.17 -27.00 7.14
N LYS A 603 6.31 -26.61 8.09
CA LYS A 603 5.64 -27.58 8.98
C LYS A 603 4.22 -27.97 8.56
N ALA A 604 3.61 -27.27 7.60
CA ALA A 604 2.26 -27.61 7.12
C ALA A 604 2.25 -28.65 5.99
N GLU A 605 3.31 -28.76 5.19
CA GLU A 605 3.38 -29.74 4.09
C GLU A 605 3.92 -31.12 4.52
N ALA A 606 4.59 -31.23 5.66
CA ALA A 606 5.11 -32.50 6.16
C ALA A 606 4.08 -33.35 6.94
N ALA A 607 2.86 -32.86 7.13
CA ALA A 607 1.78 -33.60 7.80
C ALA A 607 0.80 -34.29 6.82
N CYS A 608 1.03 -34.16 5.50
CA CYS A 608 0.22 -34.77 4.44
C CYS A 608 1.08 -35.56 3.43
N ALA A 609 2.19 -36.14 3.87
CA ALA A 609 2.96 -37.13 3.11
C ALA A 609 2.86 -38.50 3.77
#